data_AF-A0A3C0KCH7-F1
#
_entry.id   AF-A0A3C0KCH7-F1
#
_cell.length_a   1.000
_cell.length_b   1.000
_cell.length_c   1.000
_cell.angle_alpha   90.00
_cell.angle_beta   90.00
_cell.angle_gamma   90.00
#
_symmetry.space_group_name_H-M   'P 1'
#
loop_
_entity.id
_entity.type
_entity.pdbx_description
1 polymer ?
#
loop_
_entity_poly.entity_id
_entity_poly.type
_entity_poly.pdbx_seq_one_letter_code
_entity_poly.pdbx_strand_id
1 'polypeptide(L)' 'MAQKKGGGSTRNGRDSKPKMLGVKAFGGELVSAGSIIVRQRGTKFHP' A
#
# COMPACT_ATOMS: atom_id res chain seq x y z
N MET A 1 26.53 -40.76 12.04
CA MET A 1 25.42 -39.86 11.68
C MET A 1 25.98 -38.67 10.93
N ALA A 2 25.65 -38.52 9.65
CA ALA A 2 26.16 -37.47 8.77
C ALA A 2 25.59 -36.11 9.19
N GLN A 3 26.43 -35.10 9.37
CA GLN A 3 25.97 -33.74 9.61
C GLN A 3 25.14 -33.28 8.41
N LYS A 4 23.86 -32.97 8.64
CA LYS A 4 23.04 -32.26 7.66
C LYS A 4 22.44 -30.99 8.26
N LYS A 5 22.56 -29.95 7.43
CA LYS A 5 21.64 -28.81 7.25
C LYS A 5 21.92 -27.56 8.08
N GLY A 6 23.02 -26.88 7.75
CA GLY A 6 23.17 -25.44 7.99
C GLY A 6 22.57 -24.61 6.84
N GLY A 7 21.32 -24.88 6.45
CA GLY A 7 20.62 -24.07 5.44
C GLY A 7 19.94 -22.90 6.13
N GLY A 8 20.60 -21.74 6.19
CA GLY A 8 20.02 -20.51 6.69
C GLY A 8 18.84 -20.08 5.81
N SER A 9 17.62 -20.48 6.19
CA SER A 9 16.40 -20.05 5.52
C SER A 9 16.15 -18.58 5.86
N THR A 10 15.93 -17.77 4.82
CA THR A 10 15.60 -16.35 4.94
C THR A 10 14.36 -16.18 5.82
N ARG A 11 14.52 -15.58 7.00
CA ARG A 11 13.42 -15.41 7.98
C ARG A 11 12.45 -14.28 7.63
N ASN A 12 12.85 -13.35 6.76
CA ASN A 12 12.08 -12.14 6.44
C ASN A 12 12.02 -11.93 4.92
N GLY A 13 10.82 -12.00 4.36
CA GLY A 13 10.55 -11.80 2.92
C GLY A 13 9.05 -11.61 2.59
N ARG A 14 8.24 -11.25 3.60
CA ARG A 14 6.81 -10.99 3.43
C ARG A 14 6.60 -9.49 3.27
N ASP A 15 6.06 -9.10 2.13
CA ASP A 15 5.56 -7.75 1.92
C ASP A 15 4.13 -7.80 1.38
N SER A 16 3.36 -6.77 1.69
CA SER A 16 2.01 -6.58 1.18
C SER A 16 2.05 -5.84 -0.14
N LYS A 17 1.09 -6.13 -1.04
CA LYS A 17 0.96 -5.33 -2.26
C LYS A 17 0.65 -3.86 -1.92
N PRO A 18 1.22 -2.90 -2.65
CA PRO A 18 0.93 -1.49 -2.45
C PRO A 18 -0.56 -1.21 -2.65
N LYS A 19 -1.12 -0.31 -1.84
CA LYS A 19 -2.56 0.03 -1.86
C LYS A 19 -2.89 1.28 -2.66
N MET A 20 -1.88 1.88 -3.31
CA MET A 20 -2.00 3.05 -4.19
C MET A 20 -2.80 4.19 -3.53
N LEU A 21 -2.53 4.43 -2.24
CA LEU A 21 -3.11 5.54 -1.48
C LEU A 21 -2.65 6.88 -2.05
N GLY A 22 -3.33 7.96 -1.66
CA GLY A 22 -3.00 9.33 -2.04
C GLY A 22 -4.13 10.06 -2.72
N VAL A 23 -3.83 11.29 -3.11
CA VAL A 23 -4.71 12.19 -3.85
C VAL A 23 -4.92 11.64 -5.27
N LYS A 24 -6.16 11.73 -5.75
CA LYS A 24 -6.61 11.24 -7.06
C LYS A 24 -7.10 12.37 -7.96
N ALA A 25 -7.60 13.44 -7.36
CA ALA A 25 -7.86 14.69 -8.06
C ALA A 25 -7.30 15.86 -7.26
N PHE A 26 -6.60 16.76 -7.94
CA PHE A 26 -6.03 17.97 -7.34
C PHE A 26 -6.94 19.18 -7.57
N GLY A 27 -6.64 20.30 -6.88
CA GLY A 27 -7.44 21.52 -6.99
C GLY A 27 -7.44 22.07 -8.42
N GLY A 28 -8.64 22.39 -8.94
CA GLY A 28 -8.82 22.91 -10.29
C GLY A 28 -9.10 21.87 -11.37
N GLU A 29 -9.05 20.58 -11.03
CA GLU A 29 -9.43 19.52 -11.96
C GLU A 29 -10.96 19.34 -12.03
N LEU A 30 -11.48 19.12 -13.24
CA LEU A 30 -12.90 18.78 -13.44
C LEU A 30 -13.12 17.31 -13.07
N VAL A 31 -13.97 17.05 -12.09
CA VAL A 31 -14.34 15.69 -11.66
C VAL A 31 -15.82 15.43 -11.91
N SER A 32 -16.15 14.22 -12.37
CA SER A 32 -17.54 13.78 -12.47
C SER A 32 -18.10 13.42 -11.10
N ALA A 33 -19.43 13.49 -10.95
CA ALA A 33 -20.09 13.04 -9.74
C ALA A 33 -19.75 11.57 -9.44
N GLY A 34 -19.36 11.29 -8.19
CA GLY A 34 -18.93 9.95 -7.76
C GLY A 34 -17.44 9.64 -7.98
N SER A 35 -16.67 10.55 -8.57
CA SER A 35 -15.21 10.42 -8.66
C SER A 35 -14.54 10.45 -7.29
N ILE A 36 -13.45 9.69 -7.14
CA ILE A 36 -12.66 9.65 -5.90
C ILE A 36 -11.68 10.83 -5.91
N ILE A 37 -11.66 11.63 -4.83
CA ILE A 37 -10.71 12.74 -4.66
C ILE A 37 -9.46 12.31 -3.90
N VAL A 38 -9.60 11.53 -2.82
CA VAL A 38 -8.47 11.02 -2.02
C VAL A 38 -8.75 9.58 -1.59
N ARG A 39 -7.72 8.73 -1.66
CA ARG A 39 -7.72 7.39 -1.03
C ARG A 39 -6.75 7.38 0.14
N GLN A 40 -7.25 7.36 1.36
CA GLN A 40 -6.44 7.45 2.58
C GLN A 40 -6.69 6.31 3.56
N ARG A 41 -5.77 6.16 4.52
CA ARG A 41 -5.96 5.36 5.74
C ARG A 41 -6.09 6.35 6.90
N GLY A 42 -7.17 6.23 7.66
CA GLY A 42 -7.58 7.28 8.60
C GLY A 42 -8.11 8.52 7.86
N THR A 43 -8.31 9.59 8.61
CA THR A 43 -8.94 10.84 8.14
C THR A 43 -7.94 11.98 8.15
N LYS A 44 -6.99 11.99 7.21
CA LYS A 44 -6.03 13.11 7.07
C LYS A 44 -6.70 14.32 6.43
N PHE A 45 -7.52 14.08 5.41
CA PHE A 45 -8.46 15.06 4.87
C PHE A 45 -9.85 14.72 5.40
N HIS A 46 -10.49 15.70 6.02
CA HIS A 46 -11.87 15.55 6.48
C HIS A 46 -12.84 15.68 5.30
N PRO A 47 -13.92 14.89 5.29
CA PRO A 47 -14.93 14.95 4.25
C PRO A 47 -15.69 16.29 4.25
#